data_AF-A0A7J9G1A5-F1
#
_entry.id   AF-A0A7J9G1A5-F1
#
_cell.length_a   1.000
_cell.length_b   1.000
_cell.length_c   1.000
_cell.angle_alpha   90.00
_cell.angle_beta   90.00
_cell.angle_gamma   90.00
#
_symmetry.space_group_name_H-M   'P 1'
#
loop_
_entity.id
_entity.type
_entity.pdbx_description
1 polymer ?
#
loop_
_entity_poly.entity_id
_entity_poly.type
_entity_poly.pdbx_seq_one_letter_code
_entity_poly.pdbx_strand_id
1 'polypeptide(L)' 'MANPRRVKMVSKQIRRELSDMLLTDKVLQYAILPEAALGADRYLSSLTTISDVEVSADLQ' A
#
# COMPACT_ATOMS: atom_id res chain seq x y z
N MET A 1 -18.35 7.84 -15.88
CA MET A 1 -18.42 7.34 -14.49
C MET A 1 -18.35 5.82 -14.52
N ALA A 2 -17.37 5.22 -13.83
CA ALA A 2 -17.19 3.77 -13.80
C ALA A 2 -18.26 3.08 -12.96
N ASN A 3 -18.51 1.80 -13.23
CA ASN A 3 -19.49 1.02 -12.48
C ASN A 3 -19.08 0.92 -10.99
N PRO A 4 -19.95 1.30 -10.02
CA PRO A 4 -19.63 1.28 -8.60
C PRO A 4 -19.13 -0.08 -8.07
N ARG A 5 -19.65 -1.19 -8.62
CA ARG A 5 -19.18 -2.54 -8.26
C ARG A 5 -17.74 -2.76 -8.70
N ARG A 6 -17.37 -2.23 -9.87
CA ARG A 6 -16.01 -2.32 -10.42
C ARG A 6 -15.05 -1.47 -9.58
N VAL A 7 -15.46 -0.25 -9.19
CA VAL A 7 -14.65 0.61 -8.29
C VAL A 7 -14.35 -0.10 -6.97
N LYS A 8 -15.37 -0.71 -6.34
CA LYS A 8 -15.19 -1.46 -5.09
C LYS A 8 -14.28 -2.69 -5.23
N MET A 9 -14.34 -3.38 -6.36
CA MET A 9 -13.46 -4.51 -6.64
C MET A 9 -12.01 -4.05 -6.82
N VAL A 10 -11.80 -2.97 -7.58
CA VAL A 10 -10.48 -2.40 -7.84
C VAL A 10 -9.86 -1.85 -6.56
N SER A 11 -10.61 -1.12 -5.72
CA SER A 11 -10.08 -0.62 -4.44
C SER A 11 -9.63 -1.75 -3.51
N LYS A 12 -10.42 -2.84 -3.44
CA LYS A 12 -10.05 -4.04 -2.68
C LYS A 12 -8.78 -4.71 -3.24
N GLN A 13 -8.65 -4.76 -4.56
CA GLN A 13 -7.49 -5.34 -5.22
C GLN A 13 -6.24 -4.50 -4.97
N ILE A 14 -6.30 -3.17 -5.16
CA ILE A 14 -5.21 -2.24 -4.89
C ILE A 14 -4.75 -2.36 -3.44
N ARG A 15 -5.70 -2.41 -2.49
CA ARG A 15 -5.36 -2.58 -1.07
C ARG A 15 -4.53 -3.85 -0.83
N ARG A 16 -4.94 -4.97 -1.42
CA ARG A 16 -4.24 -6.25 -1.26
C ARG A 16 -2.84 -6.19 -1.88
N GLU A 17 -2.74 -5.68 -3.10
CA GLU A 17 -1.48 -5.63 -3.84
C GLU A 17 -0.46 -4.71 -3.16
N LEU A 18 -0.88 -3.51 -2.77
CA LEU A 18 -0.01 -2.57 -2.07
C LEU A 18 0.38 -3.09 -0.68
N SER A 19 -0.50 -3.83 0.01
CA SER A 19 -0.15 -4.46 1.28
C SER A 19 0.93 -5.53 1.12
N ASP A 20 0.90 -6.28 0.02
CA ASP A 20 1.94 -7.27 -0.30
C ASP A 20 3.25 -6.60 -0.73
N MET A 21 3.15 -5.52 -1.52
CA MET A 21 4.30 -4.70 -1.90
C MET A 21 4.98 -4.05 -0.69
N LEU A 22 4.23 -3.63 0.34
CA LEU A 22 4.83 -3.13 1.59
C LEU A 22 5.73 -4.17 2.28
N LEU A 23 5.52 -5.47 2.03
CA LEU A 23 6.32 -6.55 2.61
C LEU A 23 7.46 -7.02 1.70
N THR A 24 7.31 -6.88 0.40
CA THR A 24 8.22 -7.50 -0.59
C THR A 24 9.02 -6.48 -1.40
N ASP A 25 8.49 -5.29 -1.64
CA ASP A 25 9.09 -4.25 -2.47
C ASP A 25 9.95 -3.29 -1.63
N LYS A 26 11.26 -3.34 -1.85
CA LYS A 26 12.24 -2.51 -1.16
C LYS A 26 12.10 -1.02 -1.47
N VAL A 27 11.70 -0.66 -2.68
CA VAL A 27 11.55 0.76 -3.05
C VAL A 27 10.40 1.37 -2.25
N LEU A 28 9.29 0.65 -2.17
CA LEU A 28 8.13 1.09 -1.39
C LEU A 28 8.43 1.08 0.12
N GLN A 29 9.14 0.07 0.61
CA GLN A 29 9.61 0.01 2.00
C GLN A 29 10.49 1.21 2.34
N TYR A 30 11.50 1.54 1.54
CA TYR A 30 12.39 2.67 1.83
C TYR A 30 11.70 4.03 1.74
N ALA A 31 10.66 4.15 0.92
CA ALA A 31 9.88 5.39 0.81
C ALA A 31 9.02 5.66 2.06
N ILE A 32 8.56 4.61 2.74
CA ILE A 32 7.56 4.70 3.83
C ILE A 32 8.19 4.41 5.20
N LEU A 33 9.16 3.50 5.26
CA LEU A 33 9.86 3.08 6.46
C LEU A 33 11.27 3.70 6.46
N PRO A 34 11.48 4.84 7.14
CA PRO A 34 12.82 5.43 7.26
C PRO A 34 13.79 4.49 7.99
N GLU A 35 13.26 3.61 8.86
CA GLU A 35 14.01 2.57 9.57
C GLU A 35 14.66 1.58 8.59
N ALA A 36 13.89 1.12 7.59
CA ALA A 36 14.38 0.24 6.53
C ALA A 36 15.41 0.95 5.66
N ALA A 37 15.17 2.22 5.33
CA ALA A 37 16.11 3.03 4.55
C ALA A 37 17.44 3.28 5.27
N LEU A 38 17.41 3.40 6.61
CA LEU A 38 18.59 3.58 7.45
C LEU A 38 19.26 2.24 7.87
N GLY A 39 18.69 1.09 7.47
CA GLY A 39 19.16 -0.23 7.87
C GLY A 39 18.94 -0.56 9.35
N ALA A 40 18.04 0.17 10.00
CA ALA A 40 17.71 0.06 11.42
C ALA A 40 16.53 -0.90 11.71
N ASP A 41 15.98 -1.57 10.70
CA ASP A 41 14.87 -2.55 10.80
C ASP A 41 15.10 -3.66 11.86
N ARG A 42 16.36 -3.92 12.24
CA ARG A 42 16.69 -4.90 13.30
C ARG A 42 16.47 -4.38 14.72
N TYR A 43 16.34 -3.07 14.90
CA TYR A 43 16.29 -2.40 16.21
C TYR A 43 14.97 -1.68 16.44
N LEU A 44 14.29 -1.28 15.36
CA LEU A 44 12.96 -0.69 15.38
C LEU A 44 12.06 -1.53 14.46
N SER A 45 10.92 -1.97 14.99
CA SER A 45 9.91 -2.69 14.22
C SER A 45 8.68 -1.81 14.03
N SER A 46 8.68 -0.99 12.99
CA SER A 46 7.46 -0.28 12.55
C SER A 46 6.70 -1.12 11.53
N LEU A 47 5.47 -1.51 11.87
CA LEU A 47 4.57 -2.25 10.99
C LEU A 47 3.59 -1.28 10.33
N THR A 48 3.88 -0.90 9.08
CA THR A 48 2.97 -0.07 8.30
C THR A 48 1.92 -0.93 7.61
N THR A 49 0.65 -0.54 7.72
CA THR A 49 -0.47 -1.25 7.10
C THR A 49 -1.39 -0.27 6.38
N ILE A 50 -2.13 -0.75 5.38
CA ILE A 50 -3.08 0.06 4.62
C ILE A 50 -4.45 -0.01 5.29
N SER A 51 -4.91 1.13 5.79
CA SER A 51 -6.22 1.28 6.43
C SER A 51 -7.34 1.29 5.40
N ASP A 52 -7.26 2.16 4.40
CA ASP A 52 -8.27 2.31 3.35
C ASP A 52 -7.65 2.72 1.99
N VAL A 53 -8.41 2.51 0.91
CA VAL A 53 -8.03 2.88 -0.45
C VAL A 53 -9.17 3.61 -1.12
N GLU A 54 -8.94 4.89 -1.43
CA GLU A 54 -9.86 5.72 -2.18
C GLU A 54 -9.48 5.76 -3.66
N VAL A 55 -10.47 5.58 -4.54
CA VAL A 55 -10.26 5.57 -5.99
C VAL A 55 -11.30 6.49 -6.63
N SER A 56 -10.87 7.29 -7.61
CA SER A 56 -11.77 8.17 -8.35
C SER A 56 -12.92 7.39 -9.00
N ALA A 57 -14.09 8.04 -9.09
CA ALA A 57 -15.31 7.44 -9.63
C ALA A 57 -15.22 7.13 -11.14
N ASP A 58 -14.25 7.69 -11.86
CA ASP A 58 -13.94 7.40 -13.26
C ASP A 58 -12.79 6.41 -13.44
N LEU A 59 -12.13 5.98 -12.36
CA LEU A 59 -10.95 5.09 -12.35
C LEU A 59 -9.76 5.64 -13.17
N GLN A 60 -9.67 6.96 -13.34
CA GLN A 60 -8.49 7.64 -13.88
C GLN A 60 -7.70 8.31 -12.75
#